data_AF-A0A7C9EEX8-F1
#
_entry.id   AF-A0A7C9EEX8-F1
#
_cell.length_a   1.000
_cell.length_b   1.000
_cell.length_c   1.000
_cell.angle_alpha   90.00
_cell.angle_beta   90.00
_cell.angle_gamma   90.00
#
_symmetry.space_group_name_H-M   'P 1'
#
loop_
_entity.id
_entity.type
_entity.pdbx_description
1 polymer ?
#
loop_
_entity_poly.entity_id
_entity_poly.type
_entity_poly.pdbx_seq_one_letter_code
_entity_poly.pdbx_strand_id
1 'polypeptide(L)'
;QMRKPLKLKALLSLFHFLSFSMMQINAGDQAQKQIITTYSPYSSALETLEKQINYTFHRISLLRRAMTHASFSEENNKALSVLGESIIETSVSLRYLLDDIDVSPKVINMKIAEIVNVESSCAVDGMRLRLHTVIRVSRKTNSTSPSVVCGAFRAIFGAIAIDTGSS
;
A
#
# COMPACT_ATOMS: atom_id res chain seq x y z
N GLN A 1 -34.04 -26.26 24.78
CA GLN A 1 -33.01 -26.18 25.85
C GLN A 1 -31.66 -25.95 25.20
N MET A 2 -30.89 -24.93 25.63
CA MET A 2 -29.61 -24.57 24.99
C MET A 2 -28.49 -25.57 25.28
N ARG A 3 -27.61 -25.84 24.31
CA ARG A 3 -26.23 -26.28 24.53
C ARG A 3 -25.28 -25.33 23.81
N LYS A 4 -24.21 -24.93 24.51
CA LYS A 4 -23.28 -23.85 24.11
C LYS A 4 -22.22 -24.37 23.11
N PRO A 5 -21.67 -23.53 22.22
CA PRO A 5 -20.62 -23.95 21.29
C PRO A 5 -19.34 -24.37 22.03
N LEU A 6 -18.63 -25.34 21.46
CA LEU A 6 -17.37 -25.85 21.98
C LEU A 6 -16.23 -24.83 21.71
N LYS A 7 -15.32 -24.67 22.66
CA LYS A 7 -14.29 -23.61 22.61
C LYS A 7 -13.21 -23.92 21.57
N LEU A 8 -13.07 -23.06 20.56
CA LEU A 8 -12.00 -23.11 19.54
C LEU A 8 -10.64 -22.65 20.12
N LYS A 9 -10.13 -23.36 21.14
CA LYS A 9 -8.81 -23.14 21.76
C LYS A 9 -7.89 -24.35 21.55
N ALA A 10 -7.64 -24.70 20.29
CA ALA A 10 -6.83 -25.87 19.92
C ALA A 10 -6.03 -25.73 18.59
N LEU A 11 -5.87 -24.51 18.05
CA LEU A 11 -5.25 -24.29 16.73
C LEU A 11 -4.20 -23.16 16.71
N LEU A 12 -3.41 -23.05 17.78
CA LEU A 12 -2.58 -21.87 18.07
C LEU A 12 -1.19 -22.22 18.63
N SER A 13 -0.60 -23.33 18.18
CA SER A 13 0.60 -23.93 18.80
C SER A 13 1.63 -24.54 17.84
N LEU A 14 1.63 -24.19 16.55
CA LEU A 14 2.52 -24.80 15.55
C LEU A 14 3.23 -23.79 14.61
N PHE A 15 3.81 -22.73 15.17
CA PHE A 15 4.74 -21.85 14.43
C PHE A 15 5.82 -21.18 15.33
N HIS A 16 6.13 -21.78 16.49
CA HIS A 16 7.04 -21.20 17.49
C HIS A 16 8.44 -21.84 17.52
N PHE A 17 8.78 -22.65 16.52
CA PHE A 17 10.07 -23.33 16.37
C PHE A 17 10.50 -23.29 14.89
N LEU A 18 11.31 -22.30 14.49
CA LEU A 18 12.30 -22.35 13.38
C LEU A 18 12.99 -20.99 13.08
N SER A 19 13.44 -20.26 14.11
CA SER A 19 14.20 -19.01 13.92
C SER A 19 15.18 -18.66 15.05
N PHE A 20 15.63 -19.65 15.83
CA PHE A 20 16.57 -19.43 16.94
C PHE A 20 17.96 -20.06 16.69
N SER A 21 18.69 -19.56 15.68
CA SER A 21 20.15 -19.69 15.54
C SER A 21 20.69 -18.85 14.37
N MET A 22 21.20 -17.66 14.64
CA MET A 22 22.58 -17.25 14.32
C MET A 22 22.83 -15.77 14.68
N MET A 23 23.68 -15.57 15.68
CA MET A 23 24.34 -14.32 16.08
C MET A 23 25.84 -14.67 16.15
N GLN A 24 26.84 -13.81 15.90
CA GLN A 24 26.87 -12.38 15.55
C GLN A 24 27.36 -12.24 14.07
N ILE A 25 28.24 -11.35 13.57
CA ILE A 25 29.08 -10.25 14.08
C ILE A 25 29.13 -9.14 13.00
N ASN A 26 28.94 -7.85 13.38
CA ASN A 26 29.72 -6.68 12.94
C ASN A 26 29.07 -5.36 13.41
N ALA A 27 29.10 -5.11 14.72
CA ALA A 27 28.59 -3.88 15.34
C ALA A 27 29.60 -2.71 15.29
N GLY A 28 30.22 -2.47 14.12
CA GLY A 28 31.28 -1.45 13.94
C GLY A 28 30.98 -0.36 12.89
N ASP A 29 30.26 -0.70 11.80
CA ASP A 29 30.02 0.20 10.66
C ASP A 29 28.53 0.62 10.52
N GLN A 30 27.65 0.05 11.35
CA GLN A 30 26.20 0.24 11.25
C GLN A 30 25.76 1.68 11.61
N ALA A 31 26.32 2.26 12.68
CA ALA A 31 25.84 3.55 13.22
C ALA A 31 25.96 4.72 12.22
N GLN A 32 27.12 4.86 11.57
CA GLN A 32 27.37 5.90 10.57
C GLN A 32 26.41 5.77 9.39
N LYS A 33 26.21 4.54 8.92
CA LYS A 33 25.36 4.19 7.78
C LYS A 33 23.88 4.42 8.07
N GLN A 34 23.43 4.04 9.26
CA GLN A 34 22.05 4.17 9.71
C GLN A 34 21.63 5.64 9.83
N ILE A 35 22.48 6.51 10.39
CA ILE A 35 22.24 7.96 10.45
C ILE A 35 22.08 8.56 9.04
N ILE A 36 22.95 8.20 8.10
CA ILE A 36 22.90 8.71 6.72
C ILE A 36 21.63 8.23 5.99
N THR A 37 21.13 7.02 6.25
CA THR A 37 19.89 6.53 5.62
C THR A 37 18.62 7.27 6.07
N THR A 38 18.58 7.78 7.30
CA THR A 38 17.40 8.51 7.82
C THR A 38 17.21 9.84 7.08
N TYR A 39 18.30 10.56 6.79
CA TYR A 39 18.27 11.91 6.21
C TYR A 39 18.47 11.97 4.69
N SER A 40 18.14 10.89 3.97
CA SER A 40 18.06 10.93 2.51
C SER A 40 16.90 11.86 2.08
N PRO A 41 17.06 12.70 1.03
CA PRO A 41 15.97 13.50 0.48
C PRO A 41 14.74 12.65 0.09
N TYR A 42 14.95 11.38 -0.26
CA TYR A 42 13.87 10.43 -0.52
C TYR A 42 13.12 10.00 0.75
N SER A 43 13.82 9.84 1.88
CA SER A 43 13.19 9.53 3.18
C SER A 43 12.27 10.67 3.62
N SER A 44 12.74 11.92 3.56
CA SER A 44 11.92 13.10 3.88
C SER A 44 10.76 13.31 2.89
N ALA A 45 10.90 12.88 1.63
CA ALA A 45 9.78 12.87 0.67
C ALA A 45 8.71 11.84 1.03
N LEU A 46 9.09 10.65 1.53
CA LEU A 46 8.15 9.66 2.05
C LEU A 46 7.44 10.16 3.31
N GLU A 47 8.16 10.73 4.29
CA GLU A 47 7.55 11.35 5.47
C GLU A 47 6.57 12.49 5.11
N THR A 48 6.86 13.23 4.05
CA THR A 48 5.97 14.29 3.54
C THR A 48 4.71 13.67 2.95
N LEU A 49 4.85 12.58 2.19
CA LEU A 49 3.72 11.84 1.64
C LEU A 49 2.83 11.23 2.74
N GLU A 50 3.41 10.64 3.80
CA GLU A 50 2.67 10.15 4.97
C GLU A 50 1.79 11.24 5.61
N LYS A 51 2.35 12.45 5.76
CA LYS A 51 1.63 13.63 6.26
C LYS A 51 0.53 14.09 5.28
N GLN A 52 0.75 14.00 3.97
CA GLN A 52 -0.25 14.34 2.94
C GLN A 52 -1.42 13.35 2.88
N ILE A 53 -1.18 12.05 3.09
CA ILE A 53 -2.24 11.01 3.10
C ILE A 53 -2.83 10.78 4.50
N ASN A 54 -2.33 11.49 5.52
CA ASN A 54 -2.70 11.34 6.93
C ASN A 54 -2.61 9.89 7.45
N TYR A 55 -1.52 9.20 7.12
CA TYR A 55 -1.25 7.83 7.55
C TYR A 55 0.25 7.61 7.77
N THR A 56 0.62 7.08 8.94
CA THR A 56 2.00 6.71 9.30
C THR A 56 2.15 5.20 9.22
N PHE A 57 3.12 4.71 8.45
CA PHE A 57 3.38 3.29 8.27
C PHE A 57 4.20 2.70 9.42
N HIS A 58 3.76 1.57 9.96
CA HIS A 58 4.57 0.73 10.85
C HIS A 58 5.76 0.13 10.07
N ARG A 59 5.57 -0.15 8.78
CA ARG A 59 6.59 -0.64 7.85
C ARG A 59 6.71 0.31 6.66
N ILE A 60 7.44 1.42 6.83
CA ILE A 60 7.76 2.41 5.77
C ILE A 60 8.35 1.79 4.48
N SER A 61 8.90 0.57 4.57
CA SER A 61 9.31 -0.24 3.41
C SER A 61 8.16 -0.53 2.43
N LEU A 62 6.91 -0.61 2.90
CA LEU A 62 5.71 -0.77 2.06
C LEU A 62 5.40 0.49 1.26
N LEU A 63 5.44 1.68 1.87
CA LEU A 63 5.26 2.95 1.14
C LEU A 63 6.41 3.18 0.14
N ARG A 64 7.66 2.90 0.54
CA ARG A 64 8.82 2.90 -0.36
C ARG A 64 8.59 2.00 -1.58
N ARG A 65 7.99 0.82 -1.38
CA ARG A 65 7.67 -0.11 -2.47
C ARG A 65 6.49 0.37 -3.33
N ALA A 66 5.44 0.94 -2.74
CA ALA A 66 4.32 1.55 -3.47
C ALA A 66 4.78 2.70 -4.39
N MET A 67 5.74 3.51 -3.93
CA MET A 67 6.39 4.56 -4.72
C MET A 67 7.52 4.05 -5.64
N THR A 68 7.53 2.76 -6.01
CA THR A 68 8.54 2.18 -6.91
C THR A 68 7.88 1.52 -8.12
N HIS A 69 8.05 2.11 -9.30
CA HIS A 69 7.55 1.56 -10.55
C HIS A 69 8.38 0.36 -11.02
N ALA A 70 7.77 -0.58 -11.75
CA ALA A 70 8.42 -1.79 -12.26
C ALA A 70 9.62 -1.52 -13.18
N SER A 71 9.70 -0.35 -13.82
CA SER A 71 10.89 0.02 -14.61
C SER A 71 12.10 0.47 -13.78
N PHE A 72 11.97 0.62 -12.46
CA PHE A 72 13.07 0.97 -11.54
C PHE A 72 13.64 -0.24 -10.78
N SER A 73 12.82 -1.25 -10.47
CA SER A 73 13.23 -2.43 -9.70
C SER A 73 12.25 -3.60 -9.84
N GLU A 74 12.71 -4.82 -9.58
CA GLU A 74 11.84 -5.97 -9.32
C GLU A 74 11.10 -5.84 -7.97
N GLU A 75 11.65 -5.11 -6.99
CA GLU A 75 10.94 -4.73 -5.75
C GLU A 75 10.01 -3.52 -6.03
N ASN A 76 8.96 -3.76 -6.82
CA ASN A 76 8.04 -2.71 -7.28
C ASN A 76 6.61 -2.84 -6.74
N ASN A 77 5.82 -1.82 -7.10
CA ASN A 77 4.45 -1.58 -6.69
C ASN A 77 3.39 -2.43 -7.42
N LYS A 78 3.71 -3.20 -8.46
CA LYS A 78 2.70 -3.84 -9.32
C LYS A 78 1.72 -4.73 -8.55
N ALA A 79 2.21 -5.55 -7.62
CA ALA A 79 1.36 -6.40 -6.77
C ALA A 79 0.50 -5.58 -5.77
N LEU A 80 1.06 -4.51 -5.19
CA LEU A 80 0.34 -3.60 -4.30
C LEU A 80 -0.74 -2.81 -5.05
N SER A 81 -0.50 -2.46 -6.33
CA SER A 81 -1.48 -1.78 -7.18
C SER A 81 -2.69 -2.65 -7.50
N VAL A 82 -2.51 -3.96 -7.70
CA VAL A 82 -3.63 -4.89 -7.95
C VAL A 82 -4.48 -5.06 -6.69
N LEU A 83 -3.84 -5.26 -5.54
CA LEU A 83 -4.55 -5.32 -4.25
C LEU A 83 -5.28 -4.00 -3.95
N GLY A 84 -4.63 -2.86 -4.19
CA GLY A 84 -5.19 -1.54 -3.98
C GLY A 84 -6.39 -1.21 -4.87
N GLU A 85 -6.39 -1.68 -6.12
CA GLU A 85 -7.55 -1.57 -7.03
C GLU A 85 -8.77 -2.30 -6.44
N SER A 86 -8.64 -3.57 -6.07
CA SER A 86 -9.74 -4.32 -5.45
C SER A 86 -10.19 -3.73 -4.10
N ILE A 87 -9.30 -3.09 -3.32
CA ILE A 87 -9.68 -2.36 -2.10
C ILE A 87 -10.52 -1.12 -2.44
N ILE A 88 -10.15 -0.35 -3.47
CA ILE A 88 -10.91 0.82 -3.91
C ILE A 88 -12.30 0.39 -4.40
N GLU A 89 -12.38 -0.62 -5.28
CA GLU A 89 -13.64 -1.18 -5.79
C GLU A 89 -14.57 -1.66 -4.65
N THR A 90 -13.99 -2.39 -3.68
CA THR A 90 -14.70 -2.87 -2.49
C THR A 90 -15.20 -1.71 -1.62
N SER A 91 -14.38 -0.67 -1.43
CA SER A 91 -14.72 0.50 -0.61
C SER A 91 -15.84 1.33 -1.24
N VAL A 92 -15.84 1.48 -2.56
CA VAL A 92 -16.92 2.13 -3.33
C VAL A 92 -18.20 1.31 -3.22
N SER A 93 -18.13 -0.01 -3.42
CA SER A 93 -19.28 -0.91 -3.30
C SER A 93 -19.91 -0.85 -1.91
N LEU A 94 -19.08 -0.95 -0.87
CA LEU A 94 -19.50 -0.87 0.53
C LEU A 94 -20.11 0.49 0.85
N ARG A 95 -19.53 1.59 0.37
CA ARG A 95 -20.08 2.93 0.60
C ARG A 95 -21.49 3.08 0.03
N TYR A 96 -21.70 2.65 -1.21
CA TYR A 96 -23.03 2.72 -1.83
C TYR A 96 -24.06 1.84 -1.09
N LEU A 97 -23.69 0.62 -0.70
CA LEU A 97 -24.57 -0.29 0.05
C LEU A 97 -24.85 0.13 1.51
N LEU A 98 -24.01 1.00 2.09
CA LEU A 98 -24.24 1.61 3.39
C LEU A 98 -25.14 2.86 3.32
N ASP A 99 -25.13 3.56 2.19
CA ASP A 99 -26.02 4.71 1.94
C ASP A 99 -27.42 4.27 1.46
N ASP A 100 -27.49 3.21 0.65
CA ASP A 100 -28.72 2.59 0.14
C ASP A 100 -28.50 1.09 -0.11
N ILE A 101 -29.18 0.22 0.64
CA ILE A 101 -29.03 -1.25 0.53
C ILE A 101 -29.74 -1.83 -0.69
N ASP A 102 -30.75 -1.13 -1.24
CA ASP A 102 -31.52 -1.54 -2.42
C ASP A 102 -30.93 -0.95 -3.73
N VAL A 103 -29.78 -0.27 -3.64
CA VAL A 103 -29.11 0.38 -4.77
C VAL A 103 -28.77 -0.61 -5.88
N SER A 104 -29.19 -0.29 -7.12
CA SER A 104 -29.02 -1.24 -8.23
C SER A 104 -27.53 -1.53 -8.53
N PRO A 105 -27.14 -2.79 -8.82
CA PRO A 105 -25.76 -3.14 -9.18
C PRO A 105 -25.22 -2.37 -10.38
N LYS A 106 -26.09 -1.88 -11.28
CA LYS A 106 -25.71 -1.00 -12.40
C LYS A 106 -25.09 0.31 -11.91
N VAL A 107 -25.64 0.93 -10.86
CA VAL A 107 -25.12 2.19 -10.30
C VAL A 107 -23.76 1.96 -9.65
N ILE A 108 -23.60 0.89 -8.86
CA ILE A 108 -22.32 0.51 -8.25
C ILE A 108 -21.27 0.29 -9.35
N ASN A 109 -21.56 -0.55 -10.35
CA ASN A 109 -20.61 -0.89 -11.41
C ASN A 109 -20.21 0.33 -12.27
N MET A 110 -21.14 1.26 -12.54
CA MET A 110 -20.82 2.52 -13.21
C MET A 110 -19.89 3.40 -12.37
N LYS A 111 -20.09 3.47 -11.05
CA LYS A 111 -19.25 4.26 -10.13
C LYS A 111 -17.89 3.64 -9.85
N ILE A 112 -17.79 2.31 -9.84
CA ILE A 112 -16.51 1.60 -9.90
C ILE A 112 -15.75 2.00 -11.16
N ALA A 113 -16.36 1.86 -12.34
CA ALA A 113 -15.72 2.14 -13.62
C ALA A 113 -15.24 3.60 -13.77
N GLU A 114 -15.94 4.55 -13.14
CA GLU A 114 -15.56 5.97 -13.06
C GLU A 114 -14.31 6.20 -12.19
N ILE A 115 -14.21 5.51 -11.05
CA ILE A 115 -13.16 5.69 -10.03
C ILE A 115 -11.89 4.88 -10.35
N VAL A 116 -12.01 3.69 -10.94
CA VAL A 116 -10.83 2.92 -11.38
C VAL A 116 -10.23 3.45 -12.69
N ASN A 117 -10.90 4.38 -13.38
CA ASN A 117 -10.43 4.94 -14.64
C ASN A 117 -9.05 5.63 -14.47
N VAL A 118 -8.08 5.15 -15.26
CA VAL A 118 -6.69 5.62 -15.22
C VAL A 118 -6.58 7.11 -15.46
N GLU A 119 -7.23 7.62 -16.50
CA GLU A 119 -7.08 9.01 -16.95
C GLU A 119 -7.93 10.00 -16.14
N SER A 120 -9.16 9.62 -15.77
CA SER A 120 -10.13 10.56 -15.17
C SER A 120 -10.21 10.56 -13.65
N SER A 121 -9.64 9.58 -12.94
CA SER A 121 -9.67 9.52 -11.47
C SER A 121 -8.30 9.27 -10.84
N CYS A 122 -7.81 8.03 -10.81
CA CYS A 122 -6.62 7.69 -10.01
C CYS A 122 -5.32 8.40 -10.45
N ALA A 123 -5.14 8.76 -11.73
CA ALA A 123 -4.03 9.63 -12.13
C ALA A 123 -4.24 11.08 -11.68
N VAL A 124 -5.47 11.62 -11.77
CA VAL A 124 -5.80 12.99 -11.34
C VAL A 124 -5.53 13.15 -9.84
N ASP A 125 -5.97 12.18 -9.02
CA ASP A 125 -5.75 12.20 -7.58
C ASP A 125 -4.28 11.95 -7.20
N GLY A 126 -3.59 11.04 -7.89
CA GLY A 126 -2.14 10.89 -7.72
C GLY A 126 -1.34 12.13 -8.14
N MET A 127 -1.78 12.88 -9.16
CA MET A 127 -1.17 14.15 -9.54
C MET A 127 -1.49 15.26 -8.52
N ARG A 128 -2.70 15.28 -7.95
CA ARG A 128 -3.12 16.18 -6.85
C ARG A 128 -2.30 15.95 -5.58
N LEU A 129 -2.01 14.69 -5.24
CA LEU A 129 -1.06 14.30 -4.18
C LEU A 129 0.42 14.51 -4.55
N ARG A 130 0.72 14.93 -5.79
CA ARG A 130 2.07 15.12 -6.36
C ARG A 130 2.93 13.85 -6.42
N LEU A 131 2.33 12.66 -6.48
CA LEU A 131 3.06 11.38 -6.44
C LEU A 131 4.18 11.28 -7.51
N HIS A 132 4.01 11.93 -8.67
CA HIS A 132 5.02 11.99 -9.73
C HIS A 132 6.40 12.55 -9.30
N THR A 133 6.50 13.27 -8.16
CA THR A 133 7.78 13.72 -7.59
C THR A 133 8.43 12.69 -6.65
N VAL A 134 7.66 11.70 -6.19
CA VAL A 134 8.10 10.66 -5.24
C VAL A 134 8.26 9.29 -5.93
N ILE A 135 7.52 9.01 -7.00
CA ILE A 135 7.59 7.72 -7.70
C ILE A 135 8.96 7.51 -8.35
N ARG A 136 9.67 6.47 -7.91
CA ARG A 136 10.93 6.02 -8.50
C ARG A 136 10.69 5.32 -9.83
N VAL A 137 11.28 5.85 -10.89
CA VAL A 137 11.22 5.38 -12.28
C VAL A 137 12.63 5.32 -12.88
N SER A 138 12.88 4.49 -13.90
CA SER A 138 14.14 4.56 -14.65
C SER A 138 14.14 5.71 -15.66
N ARG A 139 15.33 6.09 -16.13
CA ARG A 139 15.60 7.22 -17.05
C ARG A 139 14.83 7.21 -18.38
N LYS A 140 14.13 6.13 -18.73
CA LYS A 140 13.29 6.01 -19.95
C LYS A 140 11.78 6.04 -19.67
N THR A 141 11.36 6.14 -18.40
CA THR A 141 9.95 6.14 -17.99
C THR A 141 9.58 7.51 -17.43
N ASN A 142 8.49 8.09 -17.92
CA ASN A 142 7.96 9.34 -17.39
C ASN A 142 7.16 9.10 -16.09
N SER A 143 7.53 9.74 -14.98
CA SER A 143 6.80 9.63 -13.70
C SER A 143 5.47 10.38 -13.69
N THR A 144 5.20 11.29 -14.64
CA THR A 144 3.88 11.95 -14.81
C THR A 144 2.93 11.17 -15.73
N SER A 145 3.34 10.01 -16.24
CA SER A 145 2.46 9.18 -17.08
C SER A 145 1.25 8.68 -16.27
N PRO A 146 0.01 8.81 -16.77
CA PRO A 146 -1.20 8.47 -16.02
C PRO A 146 -1.20 7.06 -15.43
N SER A 147 -0.74 6.05 -16.18
CA SER A 147 -0.62 4.66 -15.71
C SER A 147 0.41 4.48 -14.58
N VAL A 148 1.52 5.21 -14.62
CA VAL A 148 2.56 5.21 -13.57
C VAL A 148 2.03 5.87 -12.30
N VAL A 149 1.36 7.01 -12.43
CA VAL A 149 0.77 7.75 -11.31
C VAL A 149 -0.39 6.99 -10.67
N CYS A 150 -1.34 6.49 -11.47
CA CYS A 150 -2.47 5.69 -11.01
C CYS A 150 -2.01 4.38 -10.36
N GLY A 151 -1.03 3.68 -10.93
CA GLY A 151 -0.46 2.46 -10.33
C GLY A 151 0.17 2.71 -8.96
N ALA A 152 0.88 3.83 -8.80
CA ALA A 152 1.43 4.24 -7.51
C ALA A 152 0.33 4.67 -6.51
N PHE A 153 -0.69 5.40 -6.96
CA PHE A 153 -1.85 5.80 -6.16
C PHE A 153 -2.58 4.57 -5.59
N ARG A 154 -2.96 3.62 -6.45
CA ARG A 154 -3.56 2.34 -6.05
C ARG A 154 -2.66 1.58 -5.08
N ALA A 155 -1.36 1.54 -5.35
CA ALA A 155 -0.40 0.85 -4.49
C ALA A 155 -0.26 1.45 -3.08
N ILE A 156 -0.65 2.70 -2.83
CA ILE A 156 -0.76 3.25 -1.46
C ILE A 156 -1.85 2.50 -0.68
N PHE A 157 -3.04 2.30 -1.24
CA PHE A 157 -4.13 1.56 -0.59
C PHE A 157 -3.75 0.10 -0.32
N GLY A 158 -3.11 -0.55 -1.30
CA GLY A 158 -2.57 -1.91 -1.12
C GLY A 158 -1.46 -1.98 -0.06
N ALA A 159 -0.60 -0.96 0.04
CA ALA A 159 0.41 -0.87 1.09
C ALA A 159 -0.21 -0.66 2.47
N ILE A 160 -1.18 0.25 2.62
CA ILE A 160 -1.88 0.53 3.88
C ILE A 160 -2.57 -0.74 4.41
N ALA A 161 -3.29 -1.49 3.57
CA ALA A 161 -3.98 -2.71 3.99
C ALA A 161 -3.03 -3.83 4.43
N ILE A 162 -1.82 -3.92 3.84
CA ILE A 162 -0.77 -4.84 4.30
C ILE A 162 -0.04 -4.31 5.54
N ASP A 163 -0.05 -3.00 5.79
CA ASP A 163 0.51 -2.42 7.02
C ASP A 163 -0.42 -2.66 8.22
N THR A 164 -1.72 -2.33 8.09
CA THR A 164 -2.75 -2.59 9.11
C THR A 164 -3.10 -4.08 9.28
N GLY A 165 -2.96 -4.89 8.23
CA GLY A 165 -3.23 -6.33 8.26
C GLY A 165 -2.18 -7.17 8.99
N SER A 166 -1.13 -6.56 9.56
CA SER A 166 -0.12 -7.27 10.37
C SER A 166 0.40 -6.38 11.51
N SER A 167 -0.54 -5.82 12.26
CA SER A 167 -0.36 -5.14 13.56
C SER A 167 -1.16 -5.88 14.64
#